data_AF-A0A7D5RSL0-F1
#
_entry.id   AF-A0A7D5RSL0-F1
#
_cell.length_a   1.000
_cell.length_b   1.000
_cell.length_c   1.000
_cell.angle_alpha   90.00
_cell.angle_beta   90.00
_cell.angle_gamma   90.00
#
_symmetry.space_group_name_H-M   'P 1'
#
loop_
_entity.id
_entity.type
_entity.pdbx_description
1 polymer ?
#
loop_
_entity_poly.entity_id
_entity_poly.type
_entity_poly.pdbx_seq_one_letter_code
_entity_poly.pdbx_strand_id
1 'polypeptide(L)'
;MGQYHYIVNLDKREFINPHKLGVGLKACEQLTNPAGTAQALFVLLVCSNGRGGGDLAETRGFDERIIGRWAGDRIAVVGDYAEDYDIKAPLHDPVSLIYDLCYEGVYHEISALVRPVLAAELGVVFTVEPKVARYEDGREIPYEYWRIERDAEATFSVLDGSA
;
A
#
# COMPACT_ATOMS: atom_id res chain seq x y z
N MET A 1 -21.29 -5.56 5.71
CA MET A 1 -20.13 -4.71 5.35
C MET A 1 -19.03 -4.99 6.35
N GLY A 2 -17.75 -4.90 5.96
CA GLY A 2 -16.61 -5.07 6.86
C GLY A 2 -15.71 -3.85 6.82
N GLN A 3 -14.89 -3.67 7.85
CA GLN A 3 -14.01 -2.51 8.02
C GLN A 3 -12.87 -2.48 6.98
N TYR A 4 -12.61 -1.31 6.42
CA TYR A 4 -11.56 -1.02 5.44
C TYR A 4 -10.38 -0.36 6.12
N HIS A 5 -9.16 -0.62 5.66
CA HIS A 5 -7.94 -0.17 6.35
C HIS A 5 -6.89 0.39 5.39
N TYR A 6 -6.21 1.45 5.81
CA TYR A 6 -4.98 1.97 5.20
C TYR A 6 -3.79 1.78 6.13
N ILE A 7 -2.60 1.63 5.55
CA ILE A 7 -1.35 1.79 6.30
C ILE A 7 -0.89 3.23 6.13
N VAL A 8 -0.76 3.94 7.25
CA VAL A 8 -0.64 5.39 7.32
C VAL A 8 0.60 5.79 8.12
N ASN A 9 1.38 6.71 7.57
CA ASN A 9 2.41 7.44 8.29
C ASN A 9 1.80 8.71 8.89
N LEU A 10 1.77 8.76 10.22
CA LEU A 10 1.13 9.80 11.01
C LEU A 10 1.99 11.06 11.14
N ASP A 11 3.31 10.95 10.93
CA ASP A 11 4.25 12.08 10.98
C ASP A 11 4.28 12.86 9.66
N LYS A 12 4.27 12.14 8.53
CA LYS A 12 4.37 12.73 7.19
C LYS A 12 3.02 12.98 6.54
N ARG A 13 1.92 12.50 7.14
CA ARG A 13 0.59 12.44 6.53
C ARG A 13 0.62 11.77 5.16
N GLU A 14 1.21 10.58 5.11
CA GLU A 14 1.31 9.76 3.91
C GLU A 14 0.60 8.43 4.13
N PHE A 15 0.13 7.79 3.06
CA PHE A 15 -0.43 6.45 3.17
C PHE A 15 -0.20 5.63 1.90
N ILE A 16 -0.28 4.31 2.05
CA ILE A 16 -0.38 3.39 0.92
C ILE A 16 -1.81 2.88 0.79
N ASN A 17 -2.32 2.91 -0.43
CA ASN A 17 -3.63 2.39 -0.77
C ASN A 17 -3.53 0.90 -1.19
N PRO A 18 -4.11 -0.05 -0.43
CA PRO A 18 -4.09 -1.48 -0.74
C PRO A 18 -4.65 -1.81 -2.13
N HIS A 19 -5.75 -1.15 -2.53
CA HIS A 19 -6.34 -1.38 -3.85
C HIS A 19 -5.34 -1.07 -4.95
N LYS A 20 -4.60 0.04 -4.87
CA LYS A 20 -3.57 0.38 -5.88
C LYS A 20 -2.39 -0.58 -5.90
N LEU A 21 -2.24 -1.41 -4.85
CA LEU A 21 -1.29 -2.51 -4.77
C LEU A 21 -1.93 -3.85 -5.15
N GLY A 22 -3.13 -3.87 -5.73
CA GLY A 22 -3.83 -5.09 -6.14
C GLY A 22 -4.37 -5.95 -5.00
N VAL A 23 -4.55 -5.35 -3.81
CA VAL A 23 -5.03 -6.02 -2.59
C VAL A 23 -6.36 -5.45 -2.15
N GLY A 24 -7.24 -6.26 -1.55
CA GLY A 24 -8.47 -5.77 -0.94
C GLY A 24 -8.24 -4.86 0.27
N LEU A 25 -9.24 -4.05 0.63
CA LEU A 25 -9.14 -3.10 1.75
C LEU A 25 -9.37 -3.73 3.14
N LYS A 26 -9.94 -4.93 3.24
CA LYS A 26 -10.20 -5.54 4.55
C LYS A 26 -8.92 -6.11 5.14
N ALA A 27 -8.80 -6.09 6.47
CA ALA A 27 -7.61 -6.56 7.17
C ALA A 27 -7.22 -8.01 6.78
N CYS A 28 -8.19 -8.93 6.64
CA CYS A 28 -7.90 -10.30 6.23
C CYS A 28 -7.40 -10.40 4.79
N GLU A 29 -7.97 -9.60 3.87
CA GLU A 29 -7.56 -9.55 2.46
C GLU A 29 -6.12 -9.04 2.35
N GLN A 30 -5.73 -8.08 3.19
CA GLN A 30 -4.37 -7.55 3.25
C GLN A 30 -3.38 -8.55 3.86
N LEU A 31 -3.77 -9.24 4.93
CA LEU A 31 -2.92 -10.18 5.65
C LEU A 31 -2.50 -11.37 4.78
N THR A 32 -3.38 -11.86 3.91
CA THR A 32 -3.16 -13.09 3.15
C THR A 32 -2.47 -12.86 1.80
N ASN A 33 -2.15 -11.61 1.44
CA ASN A 33 -1.66 -11.33 0.09
C ASN A 33 -0.13 -11.54 -0.04
N PRO A 34 0.34 -12.30 -1.04
CA PRO A 34 1.77 -12.61 -1.21
C PRO A 34 2.62 -11.42 -1.70
N ALA A 35 2.00 -10.46 -2.40
CA ALA A 35 2.62 -9.21 -2.81
C ALA A 35 1.66 -8.06 -2.48
N GLY A 36 2.03 -7.10 -1.64
CA GLY A 36 1.06 -6.09 -1.24
C GLY A 36 1.53 -5.16 -0.12
N THR A 37 0.65 -4.95 0.84
CA THR A 37 0.81 -3.93 1.87
C THR A 37 1.91 -4.26 2.87
N ALA A 38 2.13 -5.54 3.21
CA ALA A 38 3.21 -5.96 4.10
C ALA A 38 4.60 -5.72 3.47
N GLN A 39 4.79 -6.09 2.21
CA GLN A 39 6.04 -5.85 1.49
C GLN A 39 6.24 -4.35 1.25
N ALA A 40 5.19 -3.61 0.89
CA ALA A 40 5.23 -2.16 0.77
C ALA A 40 5.71 -1.49 2.07
N LEU A 41 5.11 -1.88 3.20
CA LEU A 41 5.49 -1.37 4.52
C LEU A 41 6.96 -1.72 4.84
N PHE A 42 7.40 -2.94 4.54
CA PHE A 42 8.79 -3.34 4.77
C PHE A 42 9.75 -2.44 3.98
N VAL A 43 9.51 -2.22 2.68
CA VAL A 43 10.30 -1.31 1.83
C VAL A 43 10.38 0.09 2.43
N LEU A 44 9.25 0.64 2.88
CA LEU A 44 9.16 1.97 3.47
C LEU A 44 9.92 2.09 4.81
N LEU A 45 10.14 0.96 5.50
CA LEU A 45 10.80 0.91 6.81
C LEU A 45 12.31 0.61 6.75
N VAL A 46 12.85 0.14 5.62
CA VAL A 46 14.27 -0.23 5.51
C VAL A 46 15.18 0.98 5.76
N CYS A 47 15.79 1.06 6.95
CA CYS A 47 16.62 2.19 7.36
C CYS A 47 18.10 2.09 6.92
N SER A 48 18.49 1.00 6.28
CA SER A 48 19.90 0.67 6.00
C SER A 48 20.13 0.03 4.62
N ASN A 49 19.54 0.60 3.57
CA ASN A 49 19.75 0.15 2.18
C ASN A 49 21.06 0.72 1.59
N GLY A 50 21.67 0.04 0.62
CA GLY A 50 22.81 0.50 -0.19
C GLY A 50 24.19 0.28 0.45
N ARG A 51 24.35 -0.77 1.25
CA ARG A 51 25.59 -1.08 2.00
C ARG A 51 26.12 -2.50 1.76
N GLY A 52 25.45 -3.35 0.98
CA GLY A 52 25.92 -4.70 0.72
C GLY A 52 24.93 -5.60 -0.03
N GLY A 53 25.31 -6.87 -0.21
CA GLY A 53 24.46 -7.82 -0.91
C GLY A 53 23.08 -7.98 -0.25
N GLY A 54 22.03 -8.01 -1.07
CA GLY A 54 20.64 -8.13 -0.62
C GLY A 54 19.92 -6.79 -0.43
N ASP A 55 20.55 -5.67 -0.81
CA ASP A 55 19.89 -4.37 -0.87
C ASP A 55 18.75 -4.37 -1.90
N LEU A 56 17.67 -3.69 -1.55
CA LEU A 56 16.57 -3.46 -2.46
C LEU A 56 17.01 -2.52 -3.57
N ALA A 57 16.46 -2.71 -4.76
CA ALA A 57 16.54 -1.75 -5.86
C ALA A 57 17.89 -1.55 -6.53
N GLU A 58 18.91 -2.33 -6.16
CA GLU A 58 20.22 -2.22 -6.78
C GLU A 58 20.05 -2.38 -8.30
N THR A 59 20.28 -1.30 -9.07
CA THR A 59 20.32 -1.23 -10.55
C THR A 59 19.03 -1.00 -11.37
N ARG A 60 17.89 -0.55 -10.81
CA ARG A 60 16.60 -0.57 -11.56
C ARG A 60 15.87 0.75 -11.82
N GLY A 61 16.52 1.90 -11.63
CA GLY A 61 16.10 3.18 -12.23
C GLY A 61 14.80 3.81 -11.68
N PHE A 62 14.36 3.42 -10.49
CA PHE A 62 13.25 4.04 -9.78
C PHE A 62 13.74 4.91 -8.61
N ASP A 63 12.83 5.65 -7.97
CA ASP A 63 13.18 6.61 -6.91
C ASP A 63 13.58 5.90 -5.61
N GLU A 64 14.89 5.69 -5.42
CA GLU A 64 15.46 5.04 -4.23
C GLU A 64 15.08 5.75 -2.91
N ARG A 65 14.66 7.02 -2.94
CA ARG A 65 14.22 7.77 -1.75
C ARG A 65 12.91 7.24 -1.16
N ILE A 66 12.22 6.34 -1.85
CA ILE A 66 11.06 5.64 -1.29
C ILE A 66 11.47 4.56 -0.28
N ILE A 67 12.66 4.00 -0.41
CA ILE A 67 13.18 2.96 0.49
C ILE A 67 13.57 3.62 1.80
N GLY A 68 13.03 3.12 2.91
CA GLY A 68 13.26 3.73 4.22
C GLY A 68 12.60 5.09 4.42
N ARG A 69 11.70 5.52 3.52
CA ARG A 69 11.03 6.82 3.62
C ARG A 69 10.33 7.02 4.96
N TRP A 70 9.81 5.95 5.55
CA TRP A 70 9.10 5.94 6.83
C TRP A 70 9.96 5.41 8.00
N ALA A 71 11.27 5.21 7.78
CA ALA A 71 12.15 4.69 8.81
C ALA A 71 12.20 5.63 10.03
N GLY A 72 11.72 5.13 11.17
CA GLY A 72 11.70 5.86 12.44
C GLY A 72 10.45 6.71 12.69
N ASP A 73 9.50 6.74 11.75
CA ASP A 73 8.25 7.46 11.90
C ASP A 73 7.18 6.66 12.66
N ARG A 74 6.13 7.36 13.10
CA ARG A 74 4.91 6.78 13.68
C ARG A 74 3.99 6.28 12.57
N ILE A 75 3.82 4.97 12.50
CA ILE A 75 3.01 4.30 11.47
C ILE A 75 1.91 3.48 12.14
N ALA A 76 0.72 3.50 11.56
CA ALA A 76 -0.42 2.73 12.03
C ALA A 76 -1.21 2.13 10.86
N VAL A 77 -1.94 1.06 11.13
CA VAL A 77 -3.04 0.60 10.28
C VAL A 77 -4.32 1.22 10.83
N VAL A 78 -4.94 2.10 10.06
CA VAL A 78 -6.14 2.83 10.52
C VAL A 78 -7.32 2.45 9.64
N GLY A 79 -8.41 2.06 10.30
CA GLY A 79 -9.64 1.66 9.64
C GLY A 79 -10.72 2.74 9.62
N ASP A 80 -11.72 2.57 8.76
CA ASP A 80 -12.88 3.47 8.66
C ASP A 80 -13.78 3.47 9.91
N TYR A 81 -13.62 2.48 10.80
CA TYR A 81 -14.28 2.44 12.12
C TYR A 81 -13.34 2.73 13.29
N ALA A 82 -12.17 3.33 13.04
CA ALA A 82 -11.24 3.66 14.11
C ALA A 82 -11.82 4.76 15.01
N GLU A 83 -11.48 4.72 16.29
CA GLU A 83 -11.92 5.68 17.30
C GLU A 83 -10.71 6.38 17.92
N ASP A 84 -10.90 7.59 18.45
CA ASP A 84 -9.82 8.42 18.98
C ASP A 84 -9.04 7.77 20.14
N TYR A 85 -9.63 6.77 20.79
CA TYR A 85 -8.98 6.02 21.86
C TYR A 85 -8.14 4.82 21.39
N ASP A 86 -8.22 4.42 20.12
CA ASP A 86 -7.51 3.26 19.59
C ASP A 86 -5.99 3.51 19.50
N ILE A 87 -5.58 4.77 19.28
CA ILE A 87 -4.17 5.19 19.33
C ILE A 87 -4.01 6.21 20.45
N LYS A 88 -3.27 5.82 21.49
CA LYS A 88 -3.06 6.65 22.70
C LYS A 88 -1.97 7.71 22.54
N ALA A 89 -1.17 7.64 21.48
CA ALA A 89 -0.12 8.61 21.23
C ALA A 89 -0.73 9.97 20.84
N PRO A 90 -0.11 11.10 21.20
CA PRO A 90 -0.60 12.41 20.79
C PRO A 90 -0.41 12.57 19.27
N LEU A 91 -1.50 12.73 18.52
CA LEU A 91 -1.49 12.89 17.07
C LEU A 91 -1.93 14.31 16.66
N HIS A 92 -1.58 14.71 15.44
CA HIS A 92 -2.05 15.97 14.85
C HIS A 92 -3.53 15.92 14.48
N ASP A 93 -4.00 14.75 14.04
CA ASP A 93 -5.36 14.51 13.55
C ASP A 93 -6.05 13.47 14.45
N PRO A 94 -7.36 13.62 14.73
CA PRO A 94 -8.13 12.61 15.45
C PRO A 94 -8.10 11.25 14.70
N VAL A 95 -7.91 10.15 15.42
CA VAL A 95 -7.78 8.81 14.82
C VAL A 95 -9.02 8.46 14.00
N SER A 96 -10.18 8.84 14.52
CA SER A 96 -11.49 8.65 13.87
C SER A 96 -11.64 9.33 12.52
N LEU A 97 -10.82 10.34 12.23
CA LEU A 97 -10.87 11.08 10.96
C LEU A 97 -9.81 10.64 9.95
N ILE A 98 -8.77 9.91 10.38
CA ILE A 98 -7.60 9.65 9.52
C ILE A 98 -7.98 8.90 8.24
N TYR A 99 -8.91 7.94 8.31
CA TYR A 99 -9.35 7.20 7.12
C TYR A 99 -9.98 8.14 6.07
N ASP A 100 -10.91 8.99 6.50
CA ASP A 100 -11.59 9.95 5.64
C ASP A 100 -10.60 11.00 5.10
N LEU A 101 -9.66 11.47 5.93
CA LEU A 101 -8.60 12.38 5.49
C LEU A 101 -7.69 11.76 4.42
N CYS A 102 -7.47 10.44 4.46
CA CYS A 102 -6.79 9.74 3.37
C CYS A 102 -7.66 9.69 2.10
N TYR A 103 -8.94 9.39 2.24
CA TYR A 103 -9.88 9.31 1.13
C TYR A 103 -10.08 10.66 0.43
N GLU A 104 -10.16 11.74 1.20
CA GLU A 104 -10.33 13.12 0.73
C GLU A 104 -9.04 13.73 0.15
N GLY A 105 -7.91 13.03 0.25
CA GLY A 105 -6.62 13.47 -0.30
C GLY A 105 -5.87 14.48 0.57
N VAL A 106 -6.25 14.62 1.85
CA VAL A 106 -5.46 15.41 2.82
C VAL A 106 -4.16 14.70 3.15
N TYR A 107 -4.18 13.38 3.27
CA TYR A 107 -2.96 12.57 3.31
C TYR A 107 -2.48 12.26 1.89
N HIS A 108 -1.16 12.30 1.70
CA HIS A 108 -0.55 12.04 0.41
C HIS A 108 -0.43 10.53 0.15
N GLU A 109 -1.10 10.06 -0.90
CA GLU A 109 -1.07 8.67 -1.32
C GLU A 109 0.22 8.37 -2.10
N ILE A 110 1.01 7.38 -1.65
CA ILE A 110 2.35 7.09 -2.20
C ILE A 110 2.50 5.70 -2.84
N SER A 111 1.45 4.90 -3.00
CA SER A 111 1.57 3.54 -3.58
C SER A 111 2.19 3.54 -4.96
N ALA A 112 1.96 4.58 -5.77
CA ALA A 112 2.57 4.70 -7.09
C ALA A 112 4.11 4.71 -7.05
N LEU A 113 4.70 5.24 -5.98
CA LEU A 113 6.15 5.28 -5.77
C LEU A 113 6.71 3.94 -5.27
N VAL A 114 5.90 3.16 -4.55
CA VAL A 114 6.30 1.88 -3.97
C VAL A 114 6.21 0.73 -4.98
N ARG A 115 5.22 0.78 -5.90
CA ARG A 115 4.98 -0.29 -6.89
C ARG A 115 6.19 -0.70 -7.72
N PRO A 116 7.02 0.21 -8.27
CA PRO A 116 8.19 -0.19 -9.06
C PRO A 116 9.17 -1.05 -8.26
N VAL A 117 9.35 -0.74 -6.96
CA VAL A 117 10.19 -1.53 -6.06
C VAL A 117 9.59 -2.93 -5.90
N LEU A 118 8.29 -3.01 -5.58
CA LEU A 118 7.61 -4.31 -5.41
C LEU A 118 7.62 -5.14 -6.69
N ALA A 119 7.36 -4.52 -7.84
CA ALA A 119 7.38 -5.20 -9.12
C ALA A 119 8.75 -5.85 -9.39
N ALA A 120 9.83 -5.09 -9.16
CA ALA A 120 11.19 -5.54 -9.36
C ALA A 120 11.62 -6.67 -8.41
N GLU A 121 11.32 -6.52 -7.12
CA GLU A 121 11.79 -7.43 -6.06
C GLU A 121 10.93 -8.70 -5.96
N LEU A 122 9.65 -8.62 -6.32
CA LEU A 122 8.71 -9.74 -6.19
C LEU A 122 8.43 -10.45 -7.52
N GLY A 123 8.98 -9.96 -8.64
CA GLY A 123 8.77 -10.54 -9.96
C GLY A 123 7.32 -10.48 -10.42
N VAL A 124 6.70 -9.32 -10.25
CA VAL A 124 5.28 -9.09 -10.54
C VAL A 124 5.07 -7.83 -11.36
N VAL A 125 3.94 -7.76 -12.05
CA VAL A 125 3.46 -6.53 -12.70
C VAL A 125 2.14 -6.11 -12.09
N PHE A 126 1.95 -4.79 -11.97
CA PHE A 126 0.68 -4.20 -11.55
C PHE A 126 -0.12 -3.78 -12.77
N THR A 127 -1.26 -4.44 -12.99
CA THR A 127 -2.17 -4.12 -14.09
C THR A 127 -3.37 -3.34 -13.55
N VAL A 128 -3.93 -2.45 -14.37
CA VAL A 128 -5.13 -1.67 -14.02
C VAL A 128 -6.17 -1.81 -15.11
N GLU A 129 -7.39 -2.13 -14.70
CA GLU A 129 -8.55 -2.21 -15.57
C GLU A 129 -9.59 -1.17 -15.13
N PRO A 130 -9.98 -0.21 -16.00
CA PRO A 130 -11.10 0.68 -15.71
C PRO A 130 -12.40 -0.12 -15.58
N LYS A 131 -13.13 0.08 -14.49
CA LYS A 131 -14.42 -0.54 -14.22
C LYS A 131 -15.45 0.52 -13.87
N VAL A 132 -16.74 0.14 -13.90
CA VAL A 132 -17.87 0.99 -13.51
C VAL A 132 -18.71 0.22 -12.50
N ALA A 133 -18.83 0.76 -11.29
CA ALA A 133 -19.75 0.26 -10.28
C ALA A 133 -21.15 0.81 -10.58
N ARG A 134 -22.12 -0.09 -10.72
CA ARG A 134 -23.53 0.25 -10.98
C ARG A 134 -24.35 0.00 -9.74
N TYR A 135 -25.03 1.04 -9.26
CA TYR A 135 -25.87 0.98 -8.08
C TYR A 135 -27.35 0.82 -8.48
N GLU A 136 -28.17 0.30 -7.56
CA GLU A 136 -29.60 0.04 -7.79
C GLU A 136 -30.39 1.32 -8.11
N ASP A 137 -29.91 2.46 -7.65
CA ASP A 137 -30.48 3.79 -7.95
C ASP A 137 -30.07 4.36 -9.31
N GLY A 138 -29.35 3.57 -10.12
CA GLY A 138 -28.88 3.96 -11.45
C GLY A 138 -27.59 4.79 -11.45
N ARG A 139 -26.97 5.08 -10.30
CA ARG A 139 -25.66 5.72 -10.26
C ARG A 139 -24.59 4.80 -10.86
N GLU A 140 -23.74 5.38 -11.70
CA GLU A 140 -22.54 4.74 -12.24
C GLU A 140 -21.30 5.47 -11.71
N ILE A 141 -20.41 4.74 -11.03
CA ILE A 141 -19.16 5.29 -10.47
C ILE A 141 -17.98 4.58 -11.14
N PRO A 142 -17.16 5.28 -11.96
CA PRO A 142 -15.96 4.70 -12.51
C PRO A 142 -14.93 4.47 -11.40
N TYR A 143 -14.18 3.37 -11.50
CA TYR A 143 -13.08 3.07 -10.58
C TYR A 143 -11.97 2.28 -11.28
N GLU A 144 -10.77 2.37 -10.73
CA GLU A 144 -9.62 1.59 -11.18
C GLU A 144 -9.58 0.24 -10.46
N TYR A 145 -9.61 -0.85 -11.21
CA TYR A 145 -9.43 -2.19 -10.66
C TYR A 145 -8.00 -2.68 -10.91
N TRP A 146 -7.19 -2.57 -9.87
CA TRP A 146 -5.78 -2.96 -9.89
C TRP A 146 -5.62 -4.44 -9.55
N ARG A 147 -4.68 -5.11 -10.22
CA ARG A 147 -4.31 -6.51 -9.98
C ARG A 147 -2.80 -6.67 -10.00
N ILE A 148 -2.36 -7.81 -9.47
CA ILE A 148 -0.98 -8.26 -9.52
C ILE A 148 -0.94 -9.52 -10.37
N GLU A 149 -0.01 -9.56 -11.31
CA GLU A 149 0.22 -10.71 -12.18
C GLU A 149 1.71 -11.08 -12.15
N ARG A 150 2.01 -12.35 -12.45
CA ARG A 150 3.40 -12.81 -12.60
C ARG A 150 4.03 -12.03 -13.76
N ASP A 151 5.19 -11.42 -13.53
CA ASP A 151 5.96 -10.85 -14.63
C ASP A 151 6.51 -12.01 -15.49
N ALA A 152 6.14 -12.06 -16.78
CA ALA A 152 6.55 -13.11 -17.70
C ALA A 152 8.08 -13.18 -17.86
N GLU A 153 8.76 -12.03 -17.80
CA GLU A 153 10.20 -11.92 -18.00
C GLU A 153 11.00 -12.15 -16.71
N ALA A 154 10.34 -12.19 -15.55
CA ALA A 154 10.99 -12.44 -14.29
C ALA A 154 11.42 -13.92 -14.15
N THR A 155 12.66 -14.12 -13.72
CA THR A 155 13.24 -15.44 -13.42
C THR A 155 12.70 -16.06 -12.13
N PHE A 156 12.07 -15.24 -11.28
CA PHE A 156 11.42 -15.62 -10.04
C PHE A 156 10.18 -14.76 -9.84
N SER A 157 9.09 -15.32 -9.32
CA SER A 157 7.96 -14.55 -8.81
C SER A 157 7.49 -15.08 -7.47
N VAL A 158 7.09 -14.16 -6.58
CA VAL A 158 6.43 -14.53 -5.32
C VAL A 158 5.08 -15.25 -5.54
N LEU A 159 4.51 -15.15 -6.75
CA LEU A 159 3.27 -15.81 -7.13
C LEU A 159 3.47 -17.26 -7.60
N ASP A 160 4.71 -17.72 -7.82
CA ASP A 160 4.99 -19.07 -8.35
C ASP A 160 4.64 -20.19 -7.34
N GLY A 161 4.49 -19.86 -6.05
CA GLY A 161 4.17 -20.81 -4.96
C GLY A 161 2.73 -20.77 -4.45
N SER A 162 1.87 -19.92 -4.99
CA SER A 162 0.49 -19.68 -4.52
C SER A 162 -0.58 -20.48 -5.30
N ALA A 163 -0.30 -21.75 -5.60
CA ALA A 163 -1.25 -22.69 -6.22
C ALA A 163 -2.16 -23.38 -5.20
#